data_AF-A0AB35U256-F1
#
_entry.id   AF-A0AB35U256-F1
#
_cell.length_a   1.000
_cell.length_b   1.000
_cell.length_c   1.000
_cell.angle_alpha   90.00
_cell.angle_beta   90.00
_cell.angle_gamma   90.00
#
_symmetry.space_group_name_H-M   'P 1'
#
loop_
_entity.id
_entity.type
_entity.pdbx_description
1 polymer ?
#
loop_
_entity_poly.entity_id
_entity_poly.type
_entity_poly.pdbx_seq_one_letter_code
_entity_poly.pdbx_strand_id
1 'polypeptide(L)'
;MTREEIVESVIQVVRQNVPELAQGTMDAGTRLNTETNMDSMGFILVMTKLEGMYGVKIPDAEWDRIVSVGDAADAILRHMELHD
;
A
#
# COMPACT_ATOMS: atom_id res chain seq x y z
N MET A 1 6.32 -6.16 -13.95
CA MET A 1 6.65 -5.55 -12.64
C MET A 1 6.67 -6.65 -11.61
N THR A 2 7.67 -6.71 -10.74
CA THR A 2 7.78 -7.74 -9.70
C THR A 2 7.14 -7.27 -8.41
N ARG A 3 6.81 -8.21 -7.51
CA ARG A 3 6.26 -7.91 -6.19
C ARG A 3 7.17 -6.98 -5.39
N GLU A 4 8.49 -7.19 -5.47
CA GLU A 4 9.49 -6.39 -4.77
C GLU A 4 9.47 -4.93 -5.22
N GLU A 5 9.34 -4.68 -6.53
CA GLU A 5 9.21 -3.32 -7.09
C GLU A 5 7.95 -2.61 -6.57
N ILE A 6 6.85 -3.36 -6.44
CA ILE A 6 5.58 -2.83 -5.91
C ILE A 6 5.72 -2.52 -4.43
N VAL A 7 6.33 -3.41 -3.64
CA VAL A 7 6.59 -3.18 -2.20
C VAL A 7 7.38 -1.89 -2.00
N GLU A 8 8.45 -1.69 -2.76
CA GLU A 8 9.25 -0.47 -2.63
C GLU A 8 8.45 0.78 -3.02
N SER A 9 7.61 0.67 -4.05
CA SER A 9 6.71 1.75 -4.45
C SER A 9 5.64 2.06 -3.40
N VAL A 10 5.05 1.03 -2.75
CA VAL A 10 4.12 1.19 -1.62
C VAL A 10 4.81 1.95 -0.48
N ILE A 11 6.03 1.54 -0.11
CA ILE A 11 6.82 2.22 0.93
C ILE A 11 7.06 3.68 0.57
N GLN A 12 7.40 3.97 -0.69
CA GLN A 12 7.58 5.35 -1.16
C GLN A 12 6.29 6.17 -1.07
N VAL A 13 5.15 5.62 -1.50
CA VAL A 13 3.85 6.31 -1.40
C VAL A 13 3.50 6.57 0.05
N VAL A 14 3.69 5.60 0.95
CA VAL A 14 3.47 5.81 2.39
C VAL A 14 4.34 6.97 2.91
N ARG A 15 5.64 6.96 2.62
CA ARG A 15 6.57 8.02 3.07
C ARG A 15 6.23 9.40 2.55
N GLN A 16 5.73 9.50 1.33
CA GLN A 16 5.38 10.78 0.70
C GLN A 16 4.06 11.37 1.21
N ASN A 17 3.16 10.53 1.72
CA ASN A 17 1.78 10.92 2.04
C ASN A 17 1.45 10.85 3.53
N VAL A 18 2.27 10.14 4.31
CA VAL A 18 2.16 10.04 5.77
C VAL A 18 3.45 10.57 6.38
N PRO A 19 3.51 11.87 6.73
CA PRO A 19 4.74 12.52 7.22
C PRO A 19 5.36 11.83 8.45
N GLU A 20 4.53 11.23 9.29
CA GLU A 20 4.95 10.48 10.49
C GLU A 20 5.75 9.22 10.15
N LEU A 21 5.59 8.71 8.93
CA LEU A 21 6.26 7.52 8.41
C LEU A 21 7.30 7.84 7.35
N ALA A 22 7.58 9.13 7.12
CA ALA A 22 8.58 9.57 6.16
C ALA A 22 9.99 9.10 6.54
N GLN A 23 10.25 8.85 7.82
CA GLN A 23 11.52 8.39 8.36
C GLN A 23 11.32 7.06 9.11
N GLY A 24 12.21 6.11 8.90
CA GLY A 24 12.16 4.80 9.56
C GLY A 24 12.35 3.63 8.60
N THR A 25 12.65 2.47 9.17
CA THR A 25 12.75 1.21 8.42
C THR A 25 11.35 0.65 8.21
N MET A 26 10.99 0.44 6.95
CA MET A 26 9.79 -0.30 6.55
C MET A 26 10.20 -1.39 5.58
N ASP A 27 9.49 -2.51 5.66
CA ASP A 27 9.63 -3.68 4.80
C ASP A 27 8.25 -4.24 4.47
N ALA A 28 8.20 -5.32 3.70
CA ALA A 28 6.94 -5.97 3.34
C ALA A 28 6.14 -6.50 4.56
N GLY A 29 6.80 -6.80 5.68
CA GLY A 29 6.16 -7.29 6.89
C GLY A 29 5.60 -6.19 7.79
N THR A 30 5.99 -4.94 7.55
CA THR A 30 5.59 -3.79 8.38
C THR A 30 4.09 -3.61 8.35
N ARG A 31 3.46 -3.64 9.53
CA ARG A 31 2.01 -3.50 9.68
C ARG A 31 1.57 -2.06 9.69
N LEU A 32 0.86 -1.65 8.65
CA LEU A 32 0.36 -0.29 8.47
C LEU A 32 -0.62 0.13 9.58
N ASN A 33 -1.43 -0.77 10.12
CA ASN A 33 -2.44 -0.43 11.11
C ASN A 33 -1.96 -0.45 12.58
N THR A 34 -0.91 -1.20 12.91
CA THR A 34 -0.49 -1.43 14.31
C THR A 34 0.95 -1.02 14.59
N GLU A 35 1.83 -1.08 13.59
CA GLU A 35 3.25 -0.72 13.74
C GLU A 35 3.54 0.68 13.22
N THR A 36 2.54 1.32 12.61
CA THR A 36 2.63 2.70 12.13
C THR A 36 1.54 3.56 12.78
N ASN A 37 1.80 4.87 12.93
CA ASN A 37 0.79 5.84 13.38
C ASN A 37 -0.18 6.24 12.26
N MET A 38 -0.29 5.44 11.19
CA MET A 38 -1.20 5.72 10.08
C MET A 38 -2.65 5.62 10.56
N ASP A 39 -3.38 6.71 10.42
CA ASP A 39 -4.83 6.72 10.64
C ASP A 39 -5.60 6.23 9.40
N SER A 40 -6.93 6.10 9.54
CA SER A 40 -7.79 5.65 8.44
C SER A 40 -7.71 6.56 7.22
N MET A 41 -7.52 7.86 7.40
CA MET A 41 -7.42 8.83 6.30
C MET A 41 -6.10 8.68 5.54
N GLY A 42 -4.99 8.46 6.25
CA GLY A 42 -3.69 8.17 5.67
C GLY A 42 -3.70 6.87 4.87
N PHE A 43 -4.35 5.83 5.41
CA PHE A 43 -4.52 4.57 4.69
C PHE A 43 -5.32 4.74 3.39
N ILE A 44 -6.48 5.41 3.44
CA ILE A 44 -7.30 5.70 2.25
C ILE A 44 -6.50 6.49 1.21
N LEU A 45 -5.74 7.51 1.63
CA LEU A 45 -4.91 8.32 0.74
C LEU A 45 -3.82 7.48 0.05
N VAL A 46 -3.15 6.61 0.79
CA VAL A 46 -2.11 5.72 0.24
C VAL A 46 -2.73 4.75 -0.76
N MET A 47 -3.83 4.08 -0.42
CA MET A 47 -4.49 3.11 -1.29
C MET A 47 -4.99 3.76 -2.59
N THR A 48 -5.68 4.90 -2.50
CA THR A 48 -6.17 5.62 -3.70
C THR A 48 -5.03 6.10 -4.60
N LYS A 49 -3.88 6.50 -4.05
CA LYS A 49 -2.70 6.84 -4.84
C LYS A 49 -2.09 5.64 -5.54
N LEU A 50 -2.03 4.49 -4.86
CA LEU A 50 -1.53 3.25 -5.45
C LEU A 50 -2.44 2.78 -6.57
N GLU A 51 -3.75 2.77 -6.36
CA GLU A 51 -4.75 2.49 -7.39
C GLU A 51 -4.57 3.39 -8.63
N GLY A 52 -4.45 4.70 -8.42
CA GLY A 52 -4.24 5.66 -9.51
C GLY A 52 -2.89 5.51 -10.22
N MET A 53 -1.83 5.12 -9.49
CA MET A 53 -0.49 4.90 -10.06
C MET A 53 -0.45 3.66 -10.97
N TYR A 54 -1.14 2.60 -10.58
CA TYR A 54 -1.14 1.33 -11.30
C TYR A 54 -2.34 1.12 -12.22
N GLY A 55 -3.31 2.05 -12.20
CA GLY A 55 -4.53 1.93 -13.00
C GLY A 55 -5.45 0.80 -12.55
N VAL A 56 -5.37 0.40 -11.27
CA VAL A 56 -6.16 -0.70 -10.69
C VAL A 56 -7.28 -0.18 -9.80
N LYS A 57 -8.27 -1.02 -9.53
CA LYS A 57 -9.36 -0.75 -8.59
C LYS A 57 -9.49 -1.93 -7.62
N ILE A 58 -9.10 -1.72 -6.38
CA ILE A 58 -9.18 -2.70 -5.29
C ILE A 58 -10.51 -2.47 -4.57
N PRO A 59 -11.39 -3.49 -4.46
CA PRO A 59 -12.66 -3.35 -3.75
C PRO A 59 -12.50 -3.00 -2.27
N ASP A 60 -13.39 -2.17 -1.72
CA ASP A 60 -13.34 -1.76 -0.30
C ASP A 60 -13.32 -2.96 0.67
N ALA A 61 -14.02 -4.05 0.34
CA ALA A 61 -14.03 -5.28 1.15
C ALA A 61 -12.65 -5.98 1.22
N GLU A 62 -11.75 -5.71 0.27
CA GLU A 62 -10.37 -6.19 0.30
C GLU A 62 -9.47 -5.26 1.11
N TRP A 63 -9.81 -3.97 1.24
CA TRP A 63 -9.04 -3.00 2.02
C TRP A 63 -8.96 -3.39 3.49
N ASP A 64 -10.04 -3.92 4.06
CA ASP A 64 -10.08 -4.43 5.45
C ASP A 64 -9.09 -5.58 5.69
N ARG A 65 -8.62 -6.24 4.63
CA ARG A 65 -7.69 -7.38 4.69
C ARG A 65 -6.23 -6.94 4.50
N ILE A 66 -6.00 -5.68 4.13
CA ILE A 66 -4.67 -5.11 3.93
C ILE A 66 -4.16 -4.62 5.28
N VAL A 67 -3.26 -5.39 5.88
CA VAL A 67 -2.70 -5.10 7.21
C VAL A 67 -1.26 -4.61 7.11
N SER A 68 -0.52 -5.09 6.12
CA SER A 68 0.90 -4.80 5.90
C SER A 68 1.19 -4.17 4.56
N VAL A 69 2.41 -3.62 4.42
CA VAL A 69 2.96 -3.17 3.13
C VAL A 69 2.91 -4.29 2.08
N GLY A 70 3.24 -5.51 2.48
CA GLY A 70 3.20 -6.68 1.61
C GLY A 70 1.78 -6.98 1.12
N ASP A 71 0.79 -6.91 2.00
CA ASP A 71 -0.62 -7.14 1.62
C ASP A 71 -1.09 -6.10 0.59
N ALA A 72 -0.69 -4.83 0.74
CA ALA A 72 -1.00 -3.78 -0.23
C ALA A 72 -0.35 -4.08 -1.59
N ALA A 73 0.91 -4.50 -1.59
CA ALA A 73 1.62 -4.87 -2.81
C ALA A 73 0.99 -6.10 -3.51
N ASP A 74 0.59 -7.10 -2.73
CA ASP A 74 -0.07 -8.31 -3.23
C ASP A 74 -1.45 -8.01 -3.82
N ALA A 75 -2.21 -7.11 -3.20
CA ALA A 75 -3.50 -6.64 -3.72
C ALA A 75 -3.31 -5.92 -5.06
N ILE A 76 -2.35 -5.00 -5.15
CA ILE A 76 -2.03 -4.29 -6.41
C ILE A 76 -1.64 -5.28 -7.50
N LEU A 77 -0.69 -6.18 -7.21
CA LEU A 77 -0.20 -7.15 -8.19
C LEU A 77 -1.34 -8.01 -8.75
N ARG A 78 -2.21 -8.52 -7.87
CA ARG A 78 -3.36 -9.34 -8.25
C ARG A 78 -4.32 -8.59 -9.18
N HIS A 79 -4.62 -7.33 -8.87
CA HIS A 79 -5.55 -6.54 -9.68
C HIS A 79 -4.91 -6.03 -10.97
N MET A 80 -3.59 -5.84 -11.01
CA MET A 80 -2.89 -5.55 -12.26
C MET A 80 -3.00 -6.71 -13.26
N GLU A 81 -2.82 -7.95 -12.82
CA GLU A 81 -2.93 -9.14 -13.67
C GLU A 81 -4.35 -9.40 -14.19
N LEU A 82 -5.37 -8.86 -13.52
CA LEU A 82 -6.78 -8.98 -13.93
C LEU A 82 -7.20 -7.92 -14.96
N HIS A 83 -6.37 -6.90 -15.20
CA HIS A 83 -6.65 -5.79 -16.09
C HIS A 83 -5.85 -5.84 -17.42
N ASP A 84 -5.13 -6.93 -17.71
CA ASP A 84 -4.44 -7.22 -18.99
C ASP A 84 -5.35 -7.99 -20.00
#